data_AF-A0A4S4F1M1-F1
#
_entry.id   AF-A0A4S4F1M1-F1
#
_cell.length_a   1.000
_cell.length_b   1.000
_cell.length_c   1.000
_cell.angle_alpha   90.00
_cell.angle_beta   90.00
_cell.angle_gamma   90.00
#
_symmetry.space_group_name_H-M   'P 1'
#
loop_
_entity.id
_entity.type
_entity.pdbx_description
1 polymer ?
#
loop_
_entity_poly.entity_id
_entity_poly.type
_entity_poly.pdbx_seq_one_letter_code
_entity_poly.pdbx_strand_id
1 'polypeptide(L)'
;MAASIRDVCRKNPDRGVDLILSVSTCIESQDPTIQALGFESLSHLCEADVIDFYSAWDVISNNVLDSSGNPQVARCACLLLRWGAVDAEAYPEAARNVLQILWDVGTSRHSGHGSLWAKARVSAYNALTHYEVVHIQKSIPDFKKRNMELLTSETDPEVLRAMEVFEVKIIRYEHITRRRFVKEKRVAVNKIEKLLDVFPQVIFASGNTTGASQLPGAALFCLSLTPKDMTKGQQKVEGLQDVHAKYENALVEIAASLQLSRNILIALLSLQSWKPFMQRWLRACVTFLDAKAPSTVLDKTSKAANGILKIIKRLAEESIPRSAENITLALGALCEVSEANLVEGDGEFSKVVKTMQAKAKLVQIGSIPPSELGKLKAYLLNTRSDGIWDVLVEVVAALQHVEGSIKKQWLVDAVEISCVTIYPSTALRFVGMLCGSCSKYMPLLVVDQHTVLSDLPVTLSSLLSDSSWGLVAESVVSYLWASTERIYDWAMRIARSDDSPILQPIDKSENVSAFFLLQMMHRTCVSLKDYLPPEKQFKLANLVVP
;
A
#
# COMPACT_ATOMS: atom_id res chain seq x y z
N MET A 1 -8.88 -37.37 -39.94
CA MET A 1 -9.10 -38.37 -38.87
C MET A 1 -8.70 -37.85 -37.50
N ALA A 2 -7.45 -37.44 -37.26
CA ALA A 2 -7.00 -36.89 -35.96
C ALA A 2 -7.86 -35.73 -35.42
N ALA A 3 -8.28 -34.79 -36.27
CA ALA A 3 -9.18 -33.70 -35.86
C ALA A 3 -10.55 -34.21 -35.38
N SER A 4 -11.08 -35.28 -35.99
CA SER A 4 -12.34 -35.91 -35.59
C SER A 4 -12.19 -36.62 -34.25
N ILE A 5 -11.04 -37.27 -33.98
CA ILE A 5 -10.73 -37.88 -32.69
C ILE A 5 -10.72 -36.80 -31.60
N ARG A 6 -10.00 -35.69 -31.82
CA ARG A 6 -9.99 -34.55 -30.90
C ARG A 6 -11.39 -34.02 -30.62
N ASP A 7 -12.21 -33.86 -31.66
CA ASP A 7 -13.56 -33.34 -31.51
C ASP A 7 -14.47 -34.29 -30.72
N VAL A 8 -14.27 -35.62 -30.83
CA VAL A 8 -14.94 -36.61 -29.98
C VAL A 8 -14.47 -36.48 -28.54
N CYS A 9 -13.16 -36.48 -28.28
CA CYS A 9 -12.60 -36.30 -26.93
C CYS A 9 -13.10 -35.02 -26.24
N ARG A 10 -13.29 -33.93 -27.01
CA ARG A 10 -13.81 -32.65 -26.50
C ARG A 10 -15.31 -32.67 -26.21
N LYS A 11 -16.12 -33.28 -27.08
CA LYS A 11 -17.59 -33.24 -26.97
C LYS A 11 -18.18 -34.35 -26.11
N ASN A 12 -17.54 -35.52 -26.10
CA ASN A 12 -17.96 -36.68 -25.34
C ASN A 12 -16.71 -37.43 -24.82
N PRO A 13 -16.12 -36.95 -23.72
CA PRO A 13 -14.89 -37.50 -23.17
C PRO A 13 -14.98 -39.00 -22.83
N ASP A 14 -16.13 -39.48 -22.34
CA ASP A 14 -16.36 -40.91 -22.04
C ASP A 14 -16.17 -41.78 -23.29
N ARG A 15 -16.71 -41.35 -24.43
CA ARG A 15 -16.47 -41.99 -25.73
C ARG A 15 -15.07 -41.75 -26.28
N GLY A 16 -14.44 -40.66 -25.87
CA GLY A 16 -13.07 -40.36 -26.21
C GLY A 16 -12.07 -41.33 -25.58
N VAL A 17 -12.37 -41.87 -24.39
CA VAL A 17 -11.54 -42.91 -23.75
C VAL A 17 -11.53 -44.21 -24.54
N ASP A 18 -12.66 -44.58 -25.17
CA ASP A 18 -12.72 -45.72 -26.11
C ASP A 18 -11.72 -45.55 -27.29
N LEU A 19 -11.29 -44.32 -27.58
CA LEU A 19 -10.35 -43.97 -28.64
C LEU A 19 -8.92 -43.73 -28.15
N ILE A 20 -8.58 -44.06 -26.90
CA ILE A 20 -7.28 -43.69 -26.31
C ILE A 20 -6.07 -44.24 -27.07
N LEU A 21 -6.17 -45.44 -27.65
CA LEU A 21 -5.11 -46.00 -28.52
C LEU A 21 -4.94 -45.18 -29.81
N SER A 22 -6.03 -44.64 -30.35
CA SER A 22 -5.99 -43.73 -31.50
C SER A 22 -5.41 -42.37 -31.14
N VAL A 23 -5.59 -41.92 -29.88
CA VAL A 23 -4.93 -40.72 -29.36
C VAL A 23 -3.42 -40.95 -29.19
N SER A 24 -3.00 -42.10 -28.63
CA SER A 24 -1.57 -42.46 -28.50
C SER A 24 -0.86 -42.48 -29.85
N THR A 25 -1.45 -43.15 -30.84
CA THR A 25 -0.90 -43.19 -32.21
C THR A 25 -0.82 -41.80 -32.87
N CYS A 26 -1.71 -40.87 -32.52
CA CYS A 26 -1.57 -39.48 -32.95
C CYS A 26 -0.37 -38.80 -32.29
N ILE A 27 -0.13 -39.02 -31.00
CA ILE A 27 1.01 -38.44 -30.24
C ILE A 27 2.35 -38.99 -30.74
N GLU A 28 2.40 -40.25 -31.15
CA GLU A 28 3.59 -40.92 -31.71
C GLU A 28 3.86 -40.54 -33.18
N SER A 29 2.96 -39.77 -33.81
CA SER A 29 3.10 -39.39 -35.21
C SER A 29 4.27 -38.42 -35.44
N GLN A 30 4.99 -38.64 -36.54
CA GLN A 30 6.05 -37.73 -37.00
C GLN A 30 5.51 -36.44 -37.65
N ASP A 31 4.21 -36.37 -37.96
CA ASP A 31 3.57 -35.15 -38.45
C ASP A 31 3.22 -34.22 -37.27
N PRO A 32 3.83 -33.01 -37.18
CA PRO A 32 3.60 -32.08 -36.07
C PRO A 32 2.12 -31.67 -35.90
N THR A 33 1.34 -31.67 -36.98
CA THR A 33 -0.08 -31.31 -36.93
C THR A 33 -0.90 -32.43 -36.28
N ILE A 34 -0.60 -33.69 -36.64
CA ILE A 34 -1.27 -34.87 -36.08
C ILE A 34 -0.87 -35.01 -34.61
N GLN A 35 0.40 -34.83 -34.30
CA GLN A 35 0.93 -34.87 -32.94
C GLN A 35 0.32 -33.79 -32.03
N ALA A 36 0.22 -32.55 -32.52
CA ALA A 36 -0.44 -31.46 -31.80
C ALA A 36 -1.91 -31.78 -31.47
N LEU A 37 -2.65 -32.35 -32.43
CA LEU A 37 -4.03 -32.78 -32.23
C LEU A 37 -4.13 -33.95 -31.24
N GLY A 38 -3.14 -34.84 -31.21
CA GLY A 38 -3.02 -35.89 -30.20
C GLY A 38 -2.92 -35.32 -28.78
N PHE A 39 -2.03 -34.34 -28.57
CA PHE A 39 -1.92 -33.66 -27.27
C PHE A 39 -3.18 -32.88 -26.88
N GLU A 40 -3.84 -32.19 -27.82
CA GLU A 40 -5.12 -31.53 -27.56
C GLU A 40 -6.21 -32.54 -27.17
N SER A 41 -6.27 -33.69 -27.84
CA SER A 41 -7.24 -34.76 -27.54
C SER A 41 -7.05 -35.28 -26.12
N LEU A 42 -5.82 -35.61 -25.74
CA LEU A 42 -5.51 -36.10 -24.40
C LEU A 42 -5.74 -35.03 -23.32
N SER A 43 -5.43 -33.77 -23.62
CA SER A 43 -5.71 -32.65 -22.70
C SER A 43 -7.20 -32.54 -22.38
N HIS A 44 -8.09 -32.76 -23.35
CA HIS A 44 -9.54 -32.78 -23.12
C HIS A 44 -10.00 -33.97 -22.27
N LEU A 45 -9.35 -35.13 -22.38
CA LEU A 45 -9.67 -36.30 -21.55
C LEU A 45 -9.23 -36.10 -20.09
N CYS A 46 -8.06 -35.50 -19.87
CA CYS A 46 -7.60 -35.11 -18.53
C CYS A 46 -8.45 -33.97 -17.94
N GLU A 47 -8.87 -33.00 -18.76
CA GLU A 47 -9.77 -31.91 -18.33
C GLU A 47 -11.11 -32.42 -17.81
N ALA A 48 -11.62 -33.50 -18.40
CA ALA A 48 -12.88 -34.13 -18.03
C ALA A 48 -12.73 -35.19 -16.93
N ASP A 49 -11.52 -35.36 -16.36
CA ASP A 49 -11.21 -36.33 -15.30
C ASP A 49 -11.54 -37.80 -15.66
N VAL A 50 -11.58 -38.12 -16.96
CA VAL A 50 -11.81 -39.51 -17.43
C VAL A 50 -10.49 -40.28 -17.57
N ILE A 51 -9.37 -39.56 -17.62
CA ILE A 51 -8.01 -40.12 -17.62
C ILE A 51 -7.14 -39.35 -16.64
N ASP A 52 -6.52 -40.07 -15.71
CA ASP A 52 -5.49 -39.53 -14.82
C ASP A 52 -4.24 -39.09 -15.60
N PHE A 53 -3.77 -37.87 -15.32
CA PHE A 53 -2.64 -37.28 -16.04
C PHE A 53 -1.36 -38.10 -15.87
N TYR A 54 -1.01 -38.52 -14.66
CA TYR A 54 0.27 -39.19 -14.41
C TYR A 54 0.29 -40.61 -14.97
N SER A 55 -0.84 -41.31 -14.98
CA SER A 55 -1.03 -42.57 -15.67
C SER A 55 -0.81 -42.43 -17.19
N ALA A 56 -1.30 -41.35 -17.79
CA ALA A 56 -1.05 -41.06 -19.19
C ALA A 56 0.41 -40.63 -19.45
N TRP A 57 0.98 -39.84 -18.53
CA TRP A 57 2.34 -39.29 -18.62
C TRP A 57 3.41 -40.37 -18.76
N ASP A 58 3.28 -41.47 -18.04
CA ASP A 58 4.22 -42.60 -18.11
C ASP A 58 4.34 -43.18 -19.53
N VAL A 59 3.27 -43.10 -20.31
CA VAL A 59 3.24 -43.59 -21.70
C VAL A 59 3.80 -42.55 -22.68
N ILE A 60 3.48 -41.26 -22.49
CA ILE A 60 3.74 -40.22 -23.49
C ILE A 60 5.01 -39.39 -23.25
N SER A 61 5.64 -39.50 -22.09
CA SER A 61 6.74 -38.61 -21.66
C SER A 61 7.90 -38.52 -22.65
N ASN A 62 8.30 -39.64 -23.27
CA ASN A 62 9.34 -39.68 -24.29
C ASN A 62 8.97 -38.85 -25.52
N ASN A 63 7.73 -38.98 -26.00
CA ASN A 63 7.24 -38.24 -27.16
C ASN A 63 7.18 -36.72 -26.90
N VAL A 64 6.88 -36.31 -25.66
CA VAL A 64 6.85 -34.90 -25.26
C VAL A 64 8.25 -34.27 -25.24
N LEU A 65 9.28 -35.02 -24.83
CA LEU A 65 10.67 -34.57 -24.84
C LEU A 65 11.19 -34.36 -26.27
N ASP A 66 10.86 -35.28 -27.17
CA ASP A 66 11.25 -35.23 -28.59
C ASP A 66 10.51 -34.11 -29.37
N SER A 67 9.33 -33.71 -28.88
CA SER A 67 8.47 -32.67 -29.47
C SER A 67 8.97 -31.23 -29.30
N SER A 68 10.05 -31.01 -28.55
CA SER A 68 10.58 -29.69 -28.17
C SER A 68 11.10 -28.84 -29.34
N GLY A 69 11.17 -29.38 -30.56
CA GLY A 69 11.60 -28.67 -31.77
C GLY A 69 10.51 -27.87 -32.52
N ASN A 70 9.22 -28.11 -32.26
CA ASN A 70 8.12 -27.49 -33.02
C ASN A 70 7.22 -26.59 -32.14
N PRO A 71 7.01 -25.30 -32.49
CA PRO A 71 6.25 -24.37 -31.64
C PRO A 71 4.76 -24.74 -31.49
N GLN A 72 4.13 -25.33 -32.51
CA GLN A 72 2.73 -25.73 -32.43
C GLN A 72 2.55 -26.94 -31.51
N VAL A 73 3.46 -27.91 -31.61
CA VAL A 73 3.45 -29.10 -30.75
C VAL A 73 3.76 -28.70 -29.31
N ALA A 74 4.80 -27.89 -29.08
CA ALA A 74 5.16 -27.37 -27.76
C ALA A 74 3.99 -26.62 -27.08
N ARG A 75 3.25 -25.81 -27.84
CA ARG A 75 2.03 -25.15 -27.34
C ARG A 75 0.98 -26.16 -26.87
N CYS A 76 0.68 -27.18 -27.68
CA CYS A 76 -0.34 -28.18 -27.35
C CYS A 76 0.10 -29.10 -26.20
N ALA A 77 1.38 -29.43 -26.14
CA ALA A 77 1.98 -30.13 -25.01
C ALA A 77 1.81 -29.31 -23.72
N CYS A 78 2.06 -28.00 -23.70
CA CYS A 78 1.83 -27.17 -22.52
C CYS A 78 0.37 -27.18 -22.04
N LEU A 79 -0.61 -27.25 -22.96
CA LEU A 79 -2.04 -27.36 -22.61
C LEU A 79 -2.37 -28.70 -21.94
N LEU A 80 -1.65 -29.76 -22.27
CA LEU A 80 -1.77 -31.04 -21.57
C LEU A 80 -1.05 -31.00 -20.22
N LEU A 81 0.20 -30.52 -20.20
CA LEU A 81 1.07 -30.51 -19.02
C LEU A 81 0.49 -29.76 -17.83
N ARG A 82 -0.37 -28.75 -18.04
CA ARG A 82 -1.04 -28.04 -16.93
C ARG A 82 -1.84 -28.97 -16.00
N TRP A 83 -2.35 -30.09 -16.52
CA TRP A 83 -3.18 -31.03 -15.76
C TRP A 83 -2.37 -31.84 -14.75
N GLY A 84 -1.04 -31.94 -14.93
CA GLY A 84 -0.17 -32.51 -13.90
C GLY A 84 -0.06 -31.67 -12.64
N ALA A 85 -0.63 -30.46 -12.58
CA ALA A 85 -0.63 -29.66 -11.38
C ALA A 85 -1.48 -30.23 -10.24
N VAL A 86 -2.53 -31.00 -10.57
CA VAL A 86 -3.52 -31.52 -9.60
C VAL A 86 -2.84 -32.48 -8.61
N ASP A 87 -2.07 -33.45 -9.11
CA ASP A 87 -1.44 -34.51 -8.32
C ASP A 87 0.09 -34.38 -8.21
N ALA A 88 0.62 -33.17 -8.46
CA ALA A 88 2.06 -32.90 -8.48
C ALA A 88 2.79 -33.29 -7.18
N GLU A 89 2.09 -33.23 -6.04
CA GLU A 89 2.63 -33.61 -4.73
C GLU A 89 2.76 -35.14 -4.57
N ALA A 90 1.84 -35.91 -5.15
CA ALA A 90 1.86 -37.37 -5.12
C ALA A 90 2.95 -37.95 -6.05
N TYR A 91 3.27 -37.25 -7.13
CA TYR A 91 4.23 -37.69 -8.15
C TYR A 91 5.41 -36.70 -8.33
N PRO A 92 6.27 -36.49 -7.31
CA PRO A 92 7.25 -35.40 -7.28
C PRO A 92 8.31 -35.47 -8.38
N GLU A 93 8.78 -36.67 -8.74
CA GLU A 93 9.80 -36.85 -9.80
C GLU A 93 9.21 -36.60 -11.20
N ALA A 94 8.01 -37.11 -11.48
CA ALA A 94 7.32 -36.84 -12.74
C ALA A 94 6.92 -35.35 -12.84
N ALA A 95 6.43 -34.76 -11.75
CA ALA A 95 6.14 -33.33 -11.66
C ALA A 95 7.39 -32.46 -11.93
N ARG A 96 8.55 -32.87 -11.41
CA ARG A 96 9.83 -32.19 -11.68
C ARG A 96 10.13 -32.15 -13.18
N ASN A 97 10.00 -33.29 -13.86
CA ASN A 97 10.24 -33.38 -15.30
C ASN A 97 9.26 -32.50 -16.09
N VAL A 98 7.97 -32.53 -15.74
CA VAL A 98 6.95 -31.67 -16.37
C VAL A 98 7.28 -30.18 -16.19
N LEU A 99 7.64 -29.77 -14.97
CA LEU A 99 7.99 -28.39 -14.66
C LEU A 99 9.25 -27.92 -15.41
N GLN A 100 10.23 -28.80 -15.62
CA GLN A 100 11.41 -28.49 -16.43
C GLN A 100 11.04 -28.27 -17.89
N ILE A 101 10.21 -29.14 -18.47
CA ILE A 101 9.74 -28.98 -19.86
C ILE A 101 8.98 -27.67 -20.03
N LEU A 102 8.04 -27.36 -19.13
CA LEU A 102 7.29 -26.10 -19.16
C LEU A 102 8.22 -24.89 -19.06
N TRP A 103 9.22 -24.96 -18.19
CA TRP A 103 10.21 -23.89 -18.05
C TRP A 103 11.06 -23.72 -19.31
N ASP A 104 11.55 -24.81 -19.90
CA ASP A 104 12.38 -24.76 -21.10
C ASP A 104 11.59 -24.21 -22.30
N VAL A 105 10.32 -24.60 -22.47
CA VAL A 105 9.44 -24.02 -23.48
C VAL A 105 9.21 -22.53 -23.22
N GLY A 106 8.87 -22.14 -21.98
CA GLY A 106 8.61 -20.75 -21.60
C GLY A 106 9.81 -19.82 -21.80
N THR A 107 11.03 -20.36 -21.66
CA THR A 107 12.29 -19.59 -21.72
C THR A 107 13.02 -19.70 -23.06
N SER A 108 12.47 -20.46 -24.00
CA SER A 108 13.04 -20.66 -25.33
C SER A 108 13.23 -19.34 -26.09
N ARG A 109 14.37 -19.20 -26.77
CA ARG A 109 14.68 -18.05 -27.64
C ARG A 109 15.04 -18.55 -29.03
N HIS A 110 14.10 -18.40 -29.96
CA HIS A 110 14.29 -18.83 -31.36
C HIS A 110 14.32 -17.63 -32.30
N SER A 111 15.46 -17.42 -32.96
CA SER A 111 15.73 -16.26 -33.83
C SER A 111 14.95 -16.24 -35.15
N GLY A 112 14.39 -17.38 -35.60
CA GLY A 112 13.69 -17.49 -36.90
C GLY A 112 12.16 -17.56 -36.86
N HIS A 113 11.54 -17.85 -35.70
CA HIS A 113 10.10 -18.11 -35.57
C HIS A 113 9.48 -17.44 -34.32
N GLY A 114 9.92 -16.22 -33.99
CA GLY A 114 9.59 -15.55 -32.73
C GLY A 114 8.10 -15.45 -32.39
N SER A 115 7.23 -15.18 -33.38
CA SER A 115 5.78 -15.04 -33.15
C SER A 115 5.03 -16.35 -32.89
N LEU A 116 5.49 -17.48 -33.45
CA LEU A 116 4.90 -18.79 -33.19
C LEU A 116 5.36 -19.34 -31.84
N TRP A 117 6.64 -19.12 -31.52
CA TRP A 117 7.19 -19.45 -30.20
C TRP A 117 6.60 -18.59 -29.09
N ALA A 118 6.22 -17.33 -29.36
CA ALA A 118 5.48 -16.51 -28.40
C ALA A 118 4.21 -17.22 -27.88
N LYS A 119 3.41 -17.84 -28.77
CA LYS A 119 2.22 -18.60 -28.36
C LYS A 119 2.53 -19.83 -27.51
N ALA A 120 3.62 -20.54 -27.81
CA ALA A 120 4.08 -21.66 -27.00
C ALA A 120 4.54 -21.18 -25.61
N ARG A 121 5.32 -20.09 -25.55
CA ARG A 121 5.77 -19.46 -24.30
C ARG A 121 4.61 -18.97 -23.43
N VAL A 122 3.62 -18.31 -24.04
CA VAL A 122 2.37 -17.93 -23.36
C VAL A 122 1.69 -19.15 -22.75
N SER A 123 1.53 -20.23 -23.52
CA SER A 123 0.92 -21.46 -23.02
C SER A 123 1.71 -22.10 -21.89
N ALA A 124 3.05 -22.04 -21.94
CA ALA A 124 3.92 -22.55 -20.89
C ALA A 124 3.77 -21.75 -19.58
N TYR A 125 3.80 -20.42 -19.63
CA TYR A 125 3.57 -19.58 -18.44
C TYR A 125 2.16 -19.78 -17.87
N ASN A 126 1.14 -19.89 -18.71
CA ASN A 126 -0.22 -20.22 -18.28
C ASN A 126 -0.31 -21.63 -17.66
N ALA A 127 0.49 -22.60 -18.09
CA ALA A 127 0.54 -23.91 -17.45
C ALA A 127 1.26 -23.82 -16.08
N LEU A 128 2.40 -23.12 -16.02
CA LEU A 128 3.15 -22.89 -14.78
C LEU A 128 2.31 -22.21 -13.69
N THR A 129 1.34 -21.35 -14.05
CA THR A 129 0.45 -20.73 -13.06
C THR A 129 -0.45 -21.73 -12.33
N HIS A 130 -0.66 -22.94 -12.86
CA HIS A 130 -1.46 -23.98 -12.18
C HIS A 130 -0.67 -24.67 -11.05
N TYR A 131 0.65 -24.79 -11.20
CA TYR A 131 1.51 -25.44 -10.22
C TYR A 131 1.73 -24.59 -8.96
N GLU A 132 1.94 -25.25 -7.83
CA GLU A 132 2.35 -24.59 -6.58
C GLU A 132 3.79 -24.07 -6.66
N VAL A 133 4.01 -22.85 -6.16
CA VAL A 133 5.30 -22.15 -6.29
C VAL A 133 6.44 -22.90 -5.59
N VAL A 134 6.14 -23.65 -4.53
CA VAL A 134 7.11 -24.54 -3.85
C VAL A 134 7.67 -25.58 -4.80
N HIS A 135 6.82 -26.22 -5.61
CA HIS A 135 7.25 -27.26 -6.53
C HIS A 135 8.11 -26.67 -7.66
N ILE A 136 7.71 -25.50 -8.17
CA ILE A 136 8.48 -24.75 -9.17
C ILE A 136 9.89 -24.41 -8.66
N GLN A 137 9.99 -23.85 -7.45
CA GLN A 137 11.27 -23.47 -6.83
C GLN A 137 12.19 -24.67 -6.56
N LYS A 138 11.62 -25.84 -6.26
CA LYS A 138 12.38 -27.09 -6.05
C LYS A 138 12.85 -27.73 -7.37
N SER A 139 12.04 -27.62 -8.41
CA SER A 139 12.26 -28.28 -9.70
C SER A 139 13.23 -27.52 -10.61
N ILE A 140 13.26 -26.18 -10.49
CA ILE A 140 14.04 -25.30 -11.37
C ILE A 140 15.23 -24.70 -10.60
N PRO A 141 16.48 -24.99 -10.99
CA PRO A 141 17.66 -24.44 -10.34
C PRO A 141 17.78 -22.94 -10.59
N ASP A 142 18.21 -22.19 -9.57
CA ASP A 142 18.37 -20.73 -9.58
C ASP A 142 17.12 -19.97 -10.07
N PHE A 143 15.93 -20.55 -9.87
CA PHE A 143 14.66 -20.07 -10.39
C PHE A 143 14.49 -18.55 -10.23
N LYS A 144 14.69 -18.02 -9.00
CA LYS A 144 14.51 -16.59 -8.71
C LYS A 144 15.38 -15.68 -9.59
N LYS A 145 16.65 -16.06 -9.80
CA LYS A 145 17.59 -15.27 -10.62
C LYS A 145 17.18 -15.36 -12.09
N ARG A 146 16.97 -16.58 -12.60
CA ARG A 146 16.60 -16.81 -13.99
C ARG A 146 15.28 -16.13 -14.36
N ASN A 147 14.28 -16.21 -13.49
CA ASN A 147 12.97 -15.59 -13.69
C ASN A 147 13.07 -14.05 -13.82
N MET A 148 13.87 -13.41 -12.96
CA MET A 148 14.11 -11.96 -13.02
C MET A 148 14.86 -11.54 -14.29
N GLU A 149 15.89 -12.30 -14.69
CA GLU A 149 16.63 -12.06 -15.94
C GLU A 149 15.70 -12.16 -17.16
N LEU A 150 14.77 -13.11 -17.16
CA LEU A 150 13.79 -13.28 -18.24
C LEU A 150 12.76 -12.15 -18.25
N LEU A 151 12.19 -11.79 -17.10
CA LEU A 151 11.21 -10.71 -16.99
C LEU A 151 11.78 -9.37 -17.49
N THR A 152 13.06 -9.11 -17.20
CA THR A 152 13.73 -7.87 -17.61
C THR A 152 14.19 -7.85 -19.07
N SER A 153 14.24 -9.00 -19.73
CA SER A 153 14.74 -9.12 -21.10
C SER A 153 13.68 -9.60 -22.11
N GLU A 154 12.46 -9.89 -21.66
CA GLU A 154 11.33 -10.22 -22.53
C GLU A 154 10.78 -8.98 -23.23
N THR A 155 10.51 -9.11 -24.52
CA THR A 155 10.03 -8.01 -25.38
C THR A 155 8.66 -8.27 -25.98
N ASP A 156 8.19 -9.52 -26.00
CA ASP A 156 6.90 -9.87 -26.56
C ASP A 156 5.76 -9.50 -25.58
N PRO A 157 4.78 -8.68 -26.02
CA PRO A 157 3.73 -8.18 -25.13
C PRO A 157 2.70 -9.26 -24.72
N GLU A 158 2.52 -10.32 -25.50
CA GLU A 158 1.64 -11.43 -25.11
C GLU A 158 2.31 -12.29 -24.04
N VAL A 159 3.60 -12.57 -24.21
CA VAL A 159 4.39 -13.30 -23.21
C VAL A 159 4.50 -12.50 -21.90
N LEU A 160 4.76 -11.19 -21.97
CA LEU A 160 4.79 -10.33 -20.78
C LEU A 160 3.50 -10.36 -19.96
N ARG A 161 2.33 -10.38 -20.62
CA ARG A 161 1.03 -10.50 -19.93
C ARG A 161 0.87 -11.86 -19.24
N ALA A 162 1.30 -12.94 -19.86
CA ALA A 162 1.28 -14.26 -19.23
C ALA A 162 2.27 -14.35 -18.04
N MET A 163 3.46 -13.75 -18.20
CA MET A 163 4.45 -13.63 -17.12
C MET A 163 3.92 -12.79 -15.96
N GLU A 164 3.21 -11.70 -16.21
CA GLU A 164 2.61 -10.87 -15.16
C GLU A 164 1.69 -11.70 -14.24
N VAL A 165 0.81 -12.52 -14.81
CA VAL A 165 -0.08 -13.42 -14.05
C VAL A 165 0.74 -14.41 -13.21
N PHE A 166 1.82 -14.95 -13.79
CA PHE A 166 2.74 -15.85 -13.09
C PHE A 166 3.48 -15.16 -11.94
N GLU A 167 3.99 -13.95 -12.15
CA GLU A 167 4.66 -13.14 -11.13
C GLU A 167 3.73 -12.78 -9.98
N VAL A 168 2.47 -12.42 -10.26
CA VAL A 168 1.47 -12.16 -9.22
C VAL A 168 1.31 -13.38 -8.31
N LYS A 169 1.30 -14.60 -8.87
CA LYS A 169 1.25 -15.84 -8.08
C LYS A 169 2.51 -16.02 -7.22
N ILE A 170 3.70 -15.79 -7.77
CA ILE A 170 4.98 -15.89 -7.03
C ILE A 170 5.03 -14.86 -5.89
N ILE A 171 4.68 -13.60 -6.16
CA ILE A 171 4.68 -12.52 -5.18
C ILE A 171 3.69 -12.82 -4.04
N ARG A 172 2.48 -13.31 -4.39
CA ARG A 172 1.48 -13.71 -3.39
C ARG A 172 1.99 -14.83 -2.50
N TYR A 173 2.62 -15.86 -3.08
CA TYR A 173 3.25 -16.94 -2.33
C TYR A 173 4.35 -16.44 -1.39
N GLU A 174 5.28 -15.62 -1.89
CA GLU A 174 6.37 -15.04 -1.09
C GLU A 174 5.83 -14.16 0.04
N HIS A 175 4.79 -13.36 -0.21
CA HIS A 175 4.15 -12.52 0.80
C HIS A 175 3.50 -13.35 1.93
N ILE A 176 2.75 -14.39 1.58
CA ILE A 176 2.13 -15.31 2.54
C ILE A 176 3.22 -16.03 3.37
N THR A 177 4.25 -16.54 2.71
CA THR A 177 5.38 -17.23 3.35
C THR A 177 6.14 -16.31 4.29
N ARG A 178 6.44 -15.07 3.89
CA ARG A 178 7.07 -14.05 4.77
C ARG A 178 6.21 -13.74 5.99
N ARG A 179 4.89 -13.59 5.83
CA ARG A 179 3.98 -13.37 6.96
C ARG A 179 3.96 -14.55 7.94
N ARG A 180 4.09 -15.79 7.46
CA ARG A 180 4.21 -17.00 8.31
C ARG A 180 5.55 -17.00 9.06
N PHE A 181 6.66 -16.76 8.37
CA PHE A 181 7.99 -16.68 8.97
C PHE A 181 8.13 -15.54 10.00
N VAL A 182 7.49 -14.38 9.80
CA VAL A 182 7.52 -13.26 10.76
C VAL A 182 6.76 -13.58 12.06
N LYS A 183 5.75 -14.45 11.99
CA LYS A 183 5.05 -14.95 13.19
C LYS A 183 5.87 -15.98 13.96
N GLU A 184 6.69 -16.79 13.28
CA GLU A 184 7.58 -17.79 13.89
C GLU A 184 8.93 -17.20 14.39
N LYS A 185 9.50 -16.19 13.70
CA LYS A 185 10.85 -15.65 13.98
C LYS A 185 10.96 -14.63 15.14
N ARG A 186 9.99 -14.55 16.04
CA ARG A 186 10.15 -13.68 17.24
C ARG A 186 11.20 -14.17 18.24
N VAL A 187 11.89 -15.28 17.99
CA VAL A 187 13.01 -15.75 18.82
C VAL A 187 14.20 -16.15 17.93
N ALA A 188 15.16 -15.24 17.76
CA ALA A 188 16.62 -15.45 17.59
C ALA A 188 17.27 -14.37 16.70
N VAL A 189 18.02 -13.47 17.35
CA VAL A 189 18.96 -12.50 16.75
C VAL A 189 19.99 -13.27 15.92
N ASN A 190 20.11 -12.99 14.61
CA ASN A 190 20.83 -13.88 13.68
C ASN A 190 21.92 -13.20 12.83
N LYS A 191 23.00 -13.98 12.64
CA LYS A 191 24.29 -13.73 11.96
C LYS A 191 24.26 -13.04 10.58
N ILE A 192 23.09 -12.87 9.96
CA ILE A 192 22.89 -12.16 8.69
C ILE A 192 23.15 -10.66 8.85
N GLU A 193 22.79 -10.07 9.99
CA GLU A 193 23.13 -8.66 10.30
C GLU A 193 24.64 -8.42 10.20
N LYS A 194 25.46 -9.33 10.75
CA LYS A 194 26.92 -9.24 10.65
C LYS A 194 27.48 -9.38 9.24
N LEU A 195 26.80 -10.09 8.34
CA LEU A 195 27.22 -10.26 6.94
C LEU A 195 26.79 -9.07 6.08
N LEU A 196 25.61 -8.51 6.39
CA LEU A 196 25.10 -7.26 5.82
C LEU A 196 25.93 -6.04 6.22
N ASP A 197 26.60 -6.07 7.37
CA ASP A 197 27.56 -5.03 7.78
C ASP A 197 28.85 -5.03 6.93
N VAL A 198 29.24 -6.17 6.34
CA VAL A 198 30.50 -6.33 5.57
C VAL A 198 30.30 -6.03 4.08
N PHE A 199 29.12 -6.33 3.53
CA PHE A 199 28.78 -6.13 2.12
C PHE A 199 29.03 -4.70 1.58
N PRO A 200 28.67 -3.63 2.31
CA PRO A 200 28.95 -2.24 1.93
C PRO A 200 30.44 -1.94 1.74
N GLN A 201 31.29 -2.53 2.59
CA GLN A 201 32.74 -2.26 2.57
C GLN A 201 33.42 -2.88 1.34
N VAL A 202 32.84 -3.93 0.76
CA VAL A 202 33.36 -4.62 -0.44
C VAL A 202 32.95 -3.89 -1.72
N ILE A 203 31.72 -3.34 -1.77
CA ILE A 203 31.22 -2.59 -2.95
C ILE A 203 31.88 -1.21 -3.05
N PHE A 204 32.12 -0.55 -1.91
CA PHE A 204 32.76 0.77 -1.84
C PHE A 204 34.24 0.71 -1.43
N ALA A 205 34.90 -0.45 -1.59
CA ALA A 205 36.31 -0.68 -1.21
C ALA A 205 37.34 0.22 -1.93
N SER A 206 36.92 0.90 -3.00
CA SER A 206 37.70 1.97 -3.61
C SER A 206 37.37 3.25 -2.83
N GLY A 207 38.32 3.74 -2.03
CA GLY A 207 38.20 4.93 -1.17
C GLY A 207 37.99 6.26 -1.91
N ASN A 208 37.05 6.29 -2.85
CA ASN A 208 36.60 7.46 -3.57
C ASN A 208 35.11 7.63 -3.30
N THR A 209 34.78 8.69 -2.56
CA THR A 209 33.41 9.16 -2.31
C THR A 209 32.67 9.57 -3.59
N THR A 210 33.33 9.54 -4.76
CA THR A 210 32.79 9.88 -6.09
C THR A 210 31.91 8.79 -6.74
N GLY A 211 31.68 7.66 -6.06
CA GLY A 211 30.83 6.57 -6.56
C GLY A 211 29.33 6.74 -6.29
N ALA A 212 28.92 7.71 -5.47
CA ALA A 212 27.51 7.87 -5.06
C ALA A 212 26.62 8.34 -6.21
N SER A 213 27.15 9.15 -7.14
CA SER A 213 26.47 9.54 -8.39
C SER A 213 26.32 8.40 -9.39
N GLN A 214 27.26 7.46 -9.44
CA GLN A 214 27.24 6.35 -10.41
C GLN A 214 26.24 5.26 -10.02
N LEU A 215 26.09 4.98 -8.71
CA LEU A 215 25.19 3.96 -8.18
C LEU A 215 24.39 4.52 -6.99
N PRO A 216 23.47 5.49 -7.21
CA PRO A 216 22.77 6.19 -6.15
C PRO A 216 21.92 5.26 -5.27
N GLY A 217 21.32 4.23 -5.85
CA GLY A 217 20.57 3.21 -5.10
C GLY A 217 21.46 2.40 -4.15
N ALA A 218 22.67 2.01 -4.57
CA ALA A 218 23.59 1.29 -3.70
C ALA A 218 24.15 2.19 -2.59
N ALA A 219 24.43 3.46 -2.90
CA ALA A 219 24.88 4.45 -1.92
C ALA A 219 23.86 4.65 -0.78
N LEU A 220 22.56 4.62 -1.10
CA LEU A 220 21.50 4.67 -0.09
C LEU A 220 21.58 3.54 0.93
N PHE A 221 22.00 2.33 0.54
CA PHE A 221 22.10 1.16 1.43
C PHE A 221 23.46 1.01 2.12
N CYS A 222 24.52 1.44 1.46
CA CYS A 222 25.88 1.02 1.80
C CYS A 222 26.79 2.17 2.27
N LEU A 223 26.34 3.42 2.25
CA LEU A 223 27.17 4.55 2.69
C LEU A 223 27.38 4.50 4.21
N SER A 224 28.42 3.79 4.63
CA SER A 224 28.88 3.69 6.01
C SER A 224 30.10 4.59 6.16
N LEU A 225 29.90 5.80 6.68
CA LEU A 225 31.02 6.66 7.09
C LEU A 225 31.60 6.05 8.38
N THR A 226 32.65 5.23 8.24
CA THR A 226 33.28 4.59 9.39
C THR A 226 34.14 5.59 10.17
N PRO A 227 34.31 5.42 11.49
CA PRO A 227 35.25 6.24 12.27
C PRO A 227 36.71 6.14 11.81
N LYS A 228 37.07 5.12 11.01
CA LYS A 228 38.42 4.98 10.43
C LYS A 228 38.68 5.94 9.25
N ASP A 229 37.63 6.42 8.59
CA ASP A 229 37.73 7.53 7.63
C ASP A 229 37.77 8.89 8.35
N MET A 230 37.47 8.91 9.67
CA MET A 230 37.58 10.09 10.56
C MET A 230 38.99 10.27 11.18
N THR A 231 39.98 9.49 10.74
CA THR A 231 41.36 9.56 11.28
C THR A 231 42.45 9.72 10.22
N LYS A 232 42.11 9.71 8.92
CA LYS A 232 43.09 9.95 7.84
C LYS A 232 42.99 11.37 7.30
N GLY A 233 43.30 12.33 8.17
CA GLY A 233 43.45 13.73 7.81
C GLY A 233 43.84 14.51 9.05
N GLN A 234 45.00 15.16 9.02
CA GLN A 234 45.59 15.83 10.18
C GLN A 234 44.63 16.84 10.84
N GLN A 235 44.61 16.78 12.18
CA GLN A 235 44.34 17.91 13.09
C GLN A 235 43.04 18.71 12.90
N LYS A 236 41.94 18.17 13.43
CA LYS A 236 40.97 18.91 14.28
C LYS A 236 39.97 17.93 14.86
N VAL A 237 39.51 18.18 16.08
CA VAL A 237 38.33 17.48 16.64
C VAL A 237 37.16 17.74 15.68
N GLU A 238 36.80 16.74 14.86
CA GLU A 238 35.69 16.87 13.90
C GLU A 238 34.42 17.24 14.68
N GLY A 239 33.79 18.35 14.28
CA GLY A 239 32.57 18.83 14.92
C GLY A 239 31.33 18.11 14.39
N LEU A 240 30.20 18.21 15.09
CA LEU A 240 28.89 17.79 14.57
C LEU A 240 28.58 18.37 13.17
N GLN A 241 29.12 19.56 12.88
CA GLN A 241 29.04 20.21 11.57
C GLN A 241 29.77 19.45 10.46
N ASP A 242 30.87 18.77 10.77
CA ASP A 242 31.63 17.98 9.79
C ASP A 242 30.89 16.68 9.44
N VAL A 243 30.26 16.03 10.43
CA VAL A 243 29.34 14.90 10.21
C VAL A 243 28.18 15.33 9.31
N HIS A 244 27.56 16.48 9.61
CA HIS A 244 26.51 17.03 8.76
C HIS A 244 26.99 17.30 7.33
N ALA A 245 28.15 17.94 7.15
CA ALA A 245 28.70 18.26 5.84
C ALA A 245 28.94 17.02 4.97
N LYS A 246 29.45 15.93 5.55
CA LYS A 246 29.70 14.67 4.83
C LYS A 246 28.40 14.01 4.35
N TYR A 247 27.39 13.92 5.21
CA TYR A 247 26.07 13.37 4.82
C TYR A 247 25.28 14.31 3.91
N GLU A 248 25.44 15.62 4.05
CA GLU A 248 24.87 16.63 3.18
C GLU A 248 25.40 16.49 1.75
N ASN A 249 26.72 16.40 1.57
CA ASN A 249 27.32 16.21 0.25
C ASN A 249 26.82 14.91 -0.41
N ALA A 250 26.73 13.82 0.36
CA ALA A 250 26.20 12.56 -0.13
C ALA A 250 24.71 12.65 -0.49
N LEU A 251 23.90 13.33 0.32
CA LEU A 251 22.47 13.57 0.05
C LEU A 251 22.29 14.30 -1.28
N VAL A 252 23.05 15.39 -1.51
CA VAL A 252 22.98 16.19 -2.73
C VAL A 252 23.36 15.36 -3.96
N GLU A 253 24.46 14.60 -3.88
CA GLU A 253 24.93 13.78 -5.00
C GLU A 253 23.94 12.65 -5.35
N ILE A 254 23.41 11.96 -4.33
CA ILE A 254 22.42 10.89 -4.51
C ILE A 254 21.10 11.47 -5.04
N ALA A 255 20.62 12.57 -4.47
CA ALA A 255 19.35 13.18 -4.87
C ALA A 255 19.37 13.74 -6.30
N ALA A 256 20.52 14.25 -6.75
CA ALA A 256 20.71 14.68 -8.14
C ALA A 256 20.72 13.50 -9.12
N SER A 257 21.26 12.35 -8.69
CA SER A 257 21.53 11.20 -9.57
C SER A 257 20.40 10.16 -9.59
N LEU A 258 19.62 10.04 -8.50
CA LEU A 258 18.54 9.07 -8.39
C LEU A 258 17.40 9.44 -9.36
N GLN A 259 17.00 8.50 -10.23
CA GLN A 259 15.88 8.70 -11.15
C GLN A 259 14.58 8.26 -10.47
N LEU A 260 13.68 9.21 -10.21
CA LEU A 260 12.34 8.88 -9.73
C LEU A 260 11.49 8.37 -10.89
N SER A 261 10.93 7.18 -10.69
CA SER A 261 9.94 6.64 -11.63
C SER A 261 8.55 7.10 -11.23
N ARG A 262 7.70 7.36 -12.23
CA ARG A 262 6.25 7.58 -12.04
C ARG A 262 5.53 6.31 -11.57
N ASN A 263 6.22 5.16 -11.60
CA ASN A 263 5.70 3.91 -11.06
C ASN A 263 5.73 3.95 -9.53
N ILE A 264 4.55 3.83 -8.92
CA ILE A 264 4.34 3.92 -7.46
C ILE A 264 5.15 2.89 -6.67
N LEU A 265 5.38 1.68 -7.21
CA LEU A 265 6.19 0.66 -6.54
C LEU A 265 7.66 1.08 -6.47
N ILE A 266 8.18 1.70 -7.54
CA ILE A 266 9.55 2.19 -7.60
C ILE A 266 9.74 3.44 -6.72
N ALA A 267 8.73 4.30 -6.64
CA ALA A 267 8.73 5.44 -5.71
C ALA A 267 8.74 4.99 -4.24
N LEU A 268 7.94 3.98 -3.89
CA LEU A 268 7.94 3.37 -2.55
C LEU A 268 9.26 2.68 -2.23
N LEU A 269 9.86 1.97 -3.18
CA LEU A 269 11.20 1.39 -3.02
C LEU A 269 12.25 2.48 -2.80
N SER A 270 12.14 3.62 -3.50
CA SER A 270 13.04 4.76 -3.31
C SER A 270 12.92 5.34 -1.91
N LEU A 271 11.69 5.56 -1.41
CA LEU A 271 11.45 6.00 -0.03
C LEU A 271 12.03 5.02 1.01
N GLN A 272 11.79 3.71 0.84
CA GLN A 272 12.32 2.69 1.74
C GLN A 272 13.85 2.59 1.67
N SER A 273 14.46 2.96 0.55
CA SER A 273 15.92 2.99 0.39
C SER A 273 16.55 4.18 1.13
N TRP A 274 15.85 5.32 1.26
CA TRP A 274 16.31 6.47 2.03
C TRP A 274 16.34 6.23 3.55
N LYS A 275 15.56 5.28 4.05
CA LYS A 275 15.44 4.98 5.48
C LYS A 275 16.75 4.52 6.12
N PRO A 276 17.47 3.50 5.60
CA PRO A 276 18.80 3.13 6.11
C PRO A 276 19.82 4.28 6.11
N PHE A 277 19.81 5.13 5.08
CA PHE A 277 20.67 6.31 5.00
C PHE A 277 20.38 7.30 6.14
N MET A 278 19.11 7.64 6.36
CA MET A 278 18.71 8.55 7.43
C MET A 278 18.96 7.96 8.83
N GLN A 279 18.81 6.63 8.99
CA GLN A 279 19.19 5.93 10.23
C GLN A 279 20.67 6.09 10.55
N ARG A 280 21.54 5.92 9.55
CA ARG A 280 22.99 6.08 9.73
C ARG A 280 23.37 7.53 10.05
N TRP A 281 22.77 8.50 9.36
CA TRP A 281 23.01 9.91 9.65
C TRP A 281 22.58 10.28 11.07
N LEU A 282 21.35 9.93 11.45
CA LEU A 282 20.83 10.22 12.79
C LEU A 282 21.68 9.54 13.87
N ARG A 283 22.05 8.27 13.69
CA ARG A 283 22.90 7.53 14.63
C ARG A 283 24.27 8.18 14.78
N ALA A 284 24.92 8.59 13.68
CA ALA A 284 26.21 9.27 13.73
C ALA A 284 26.16 10.58 14.52
N CYS A 285 25.10 11.38 14.32
CA CYS A 285 24.87 12.60 15.08
C CYS A 285 24.64 12.32 16.58
N VAL A 286 23.84 11.30 16.92
CA VAL A 286 23.58 10.91 18.32
C VAL A 286 24.85 10.42 19.01
N THR A 287 25.64 9.54 18.37
CA THR A 287 26.92 9.04 18.91
C THR A 287 27.90 10.18 19.19
N PHE A 288 27.92 11.23 18.35
CA PHE A 288 28.74 12.42 18.60
C PHE A 288 28.23 13.25 19.78
N LEU A 289 26.91 13.41 19.91
CA LEU A 289 26.28 14.12 21.03
C LEU A 289 26.46 13.38 22.36
N ASP A 290 26.54 12.04 22.34
CA ASP A 290 26.82 11.21 23.51
C ASP A 290 28.23 11.43 24.08
N ALA A 291 29.22 11.72 23.23
CA ALA A 291 30.60 11.94 23.66
C ALA A 291 30.83 13.28 24.41
N LYS A 292 29.89 14.25 24.33
CA LYS A 292 30.07 15.61 24.87
C LYS A 292 29.29 15.93 26.14
N ALA A 293 28.24 15.19 26.49
CA ALA A 293 27.50 15.42 27.75
C ALA A 293 26.56 14.26 28.15
N PRO A 294 26.36 14.01 29.45
CA PRO A 294 25.32 13.13 29.95
C PRO A 294 23.95 13.85 29.96
N SER A 295 23.36 14.07 28.78
CA SER A 295 21.92 14.40 28.67
C SER A 295 21.10 13.17 28.31
N THR A 296 19.78 13.22 28.52
CA THR A 296 18.86 12.13 28.22
C THR A 296 18.86 11.79 26.73
N VAL A 297 18.75 10.49 26.41
CA VAL A 297 18.80 9.97 25.02
C VAL A 297 17.76 10.63 24.10
N LEU A 298 16.61 11.00 24.66
CA LEU A 298 15.51 11.67 23.97
C LEU A 298 15.88 13.09 23.47
N ASP A 299 16.57 13.87 24.31
CA ASP A 299 16.99 15.25 24.01
C ASP A 299 18.09 15.29 22.93
N LYS A 300 18.95 14.26 22.91
CA LYS A 300 20.02 14.13 21.90
C LYS A 300 19.48 13.74 20.54
N THR A 301 18.52 12.81 20.50
CA THR A 301 17.88 12.36 19.26
C THR A 301 17.08 13.47 18.61
N SER A 302 16.33 14.25 19.40
CA SER A 302 15.56 15.40 18.91
C SER A 302 16.47 16.51 18.37
N LYS A 303 17.58 16.79 19.06
CA LYS A 303 18.59 17.78 18.63
C LYS A 303 19.29 17.37 17.33
N ALA A 304 19.65 16.10 17.20
CA ALA A 304 20.21 15.55 15.97
C ALA A 304 19.21 15.63 14.80
N ALA A 305 17.98 15.17 15.00
CA ALA A 305 16.92 15.21 13.98
C ALA A 305 16.61 16.64 13.54
N ASN A 306 16.54 17.60 14.47
CA ASN A 306 16.33 19.02 14.16
C ASN A 306 17.49 19.62 13.36
N GLY A 307 18.73 19.20 13.62
CA GLY A 307 19.91 19.60 12.84
C GLY A 307 19.82 19.10 11.39
N ILE A 308 19.49 17.82 11.21
CA ILE A 308 19.30 17.21 9.89
C ILE A 308 18.14 17.88 9.15
N LEU A 309 17.01 18.12 9.82
CA LEU A 309 15.83 18.75 9.24
C LEU A 309 16.11 20.14 8.69
N LYS A 310 16.88 20.97 9.40
CA LYS A 310 17.27 22.31 8.93
C LYS A 310 18.09 22.24 7.64
N ILE A 311 19.00 21.27 7.54
CA ILE A 311 19.84 21.06 6.37
C ILE A 311 18.99 20.58 5.19
N ILE A 312 18.14 19.57 5.40
CA ILE A 312 17.26 19.02 4.35
C ILE A 312 16.33 20.09 3.78
N LYS A 313 15.73 20.94 4.64
CA LYS A 313 14.86 22.05 4.19
C LYS A 313 15.60 23.04 3.30
N ARG A 314 16.77 23.51 3.75
CA ARG A 314 17.63 24.41 2.97
C ARG A 314 17.96 23.80 1.61
N LEU A 315 18.39 22.54 1.59
CA LEU A 315 18.77 21.85 0.36
C LEU A 315 17.58 21.63 -0.59
N ALA A 316 16.39 21.35 -0.06
CA ALA A 316 15.19 21.22 -0.89
C ALA A 316 14.86 22.56 -1.59
N GLU A 317 14.94 23.67 -0.86
CA GLU A 317 14.68 25.03 -1.37
C GLU A 317 15.70 25.49 -2.42
N GLU A 318 16.97 25.09 -2.27
CA GLU A 318 18.07 25.46 -3.17
C GLU A 318 18.20 24.55 -4.41
N SER A 319 17.42 23.46 -4.47
CA SER A 319 17.60 22.41 -5.47
C SER A 319 16.64 22.50 -6.67
N ILE A 320 17.06 21.93 -7.80
CA ILE A 320 16.18 21.76 -8.98
C ILE A 320 14.99 20.84 -8.64
N PRO A 321 13.82 20.97 -9.29
CA PRO A 321 12.59 20.26 -8.91
C PRO A 321 12.74 18.76 -8.72
N ARG A 322 13.47 18.09 -9.63
CA ARG A 322 13.73 16.65 -9.55
C ARG A 322 14.55 16.25 -8.32
N SER A 323 15.54 17.07 -7.96
CA SER A 323 16.36 16.81 -6.77
C SER A 323 15.55 17.12 -5.50
N ALA A 324 14.72 18.16 -5.52
CA ALA A 324 13.81 18.51 -4.44
C ALA A 324 12.81 17.37 -4.12
N GLU A 325 12.28 16.70 -5.14
CA GLU A 325 11.44 15.50 -4.98
C GLU A 325 12.19 14.37 -4.26
N ASN A 326 13.44 14.08 -4.64
CA ASN A 326 14.27 13.08 -3.96
C ASN A 326 14.60 13.45 -2.52
N ILE A 327 14.93 14.72 -2.27
CA ILE A 327 15.19 15.27 -0.93
C ILE A 327 13.91 15.18 -0.07
N THR A 328 12.73 15.32 -0.67
CA THR A 328 11.44 15.17 0.02
C THR A 328 11.18 13.72 0.44
N LEU A 329 11.59 12.73 -0.37
CA LEU A 329 11.56 11.32 0.07
C LEU A 329 12.53 11.06 1.23
N ALA A 330 13.71 11.68 1.17
CA ALA A 330 14.70 11.61 2.24
C ALA A 330 14.15 12.22 3.55
N LEU A 331 13.39 13.32 3.45
CA LEU A 331 12.65 13.91 4.57
C LEU A 331 11.58 12.96 5.13
N GLY A 332 10.81 12.31 4.26
CA GLY A 332 9.82 11.29 4.67
C GLY A 332 10.48 10.13 5.42
N ALA A 333 11.63 9.66 4.94
CA ALA A 333 12.42 8.64 5.61
C ALA A 333 12.97 9.10 6.97
N LEU A 334 13.42 10.36 7.11
CA LEU A 334 13.86 10.91 8.40
C LEU A 334 12.72 10.89 9.45
N CYS A 335 11.49 11.16 9.03
CA CYS A 335 10.30 11.06 9.90
C CYS A 335 10.10 9.63 10.42
N GLU A 336 10.13 8.62 9.52
CA GLU A 336 9.99 7.21 9.93
C GLU A 336 11.10 6.74 10.89
N VAL A 337 12.31 7.28 10.73
CA VAL A 337 13.48 6.90 11.51
C VAL A 337 13.48 7.54 12.90
N SER A 338 13.02 8.78 12.97
CA SER A 338 12.88 9.50 14.25
C SER A 338 11.80 8.85 15.12
N GLU A 339 10.76 8.25 14.52
CA GLU A 339 9.69 7.52 15.23
C GLU A 339 10.15 6.24 15.95
N ALA A 340 11.24 5.59 15.51
CA ALA A 340 11.74 4.35 16.10
C ALA A 340 12.53 4.56 17.41
N ASN A 341 13.01 5.78 17.69
CA ASN A 341 13.88 6.09 18.84
C ASN A 341 13.22 7.02 19.90
N LEU A 342 11.96 7.43 19.73
CA LEU A 342 11.30 8.45 20.54
C LEU A 342 10.13 7.90 21.38
N VAL A 343 10.27 6.71 21.98
CA VAL A 343 9.31 6.23 22.98
C VAL A 343 9.66 6.86 24.33
N GLU A 344 9.06 8.02 24.62
CA GLU A 344 8.44 8.39 25.92
C GLU A 344 8.25 9.92 26.05
N GLY A 345 7.08 10.33 26.54
CA GLY A 345 6.87 11.62 27.20
C GLY A 345 5.70 12.45 26.64
N ASP A 346 5.92 13.13 25.51
CA ASP A 346 4.98 14.12 24.95
C ASP A 346 4.80 13.99 23.42
N GLY A 347 5.53 13.04 22.82
CA GLY A 347 5.52 12.76 21.38
C GLY A 347 4.35 11.90 20.91
N GLU A 348 3.55 11.33 21.82
CA GLU A 348 2.50 10.37 21.47
C GLU A 348 1.33 11.04 20.75
N PHE A 349 0.89 12.24 21.18
CA PHE A 349 -0.15 13.00 20.49
C PHE A 349 0.30 13.42 19.09
N SER A 350 1.50 14.01 18.96
CA SER A 350 2.07 14.39 17.65
C SER A 350 2.25 13.18 16.72
N LYS A 351 2.65 12.04 17.27
CA LYS A 351 2.77 10.76 16.54
C LYS A 351 1.43 10.26 16.07
N VAL A 352 0.39 10.33 16.90
CA VAL A 352 -0.98 9.96 16.52
C VAL A 352 -1.49 10.88 15.42
N VAL A 353 -1.33 12.20 15.54
CA VAL A 353 -1.68 13.20 14.51
C VAL A 353 -1.00 12.88 13.16
N LYS A 354 0.32 12.65 13.15
CA LYS A 354 1.06 12.29 11.94
C LYS A 354 0.62 10.96 11.34
N THR A 355 0.33 9.97 12.19
CA THR A 355 -0.18 8.67 11.75
C THR A 355 -1.55 8.82 11.09
N MET A 356 -2.42 9.68 11.63
CA MET A 356 -3.72 9.96 11.04
C MET A 356 -3.60 10.67 9.69
N GLN A 357 -2.72 11.67 9.59
CA GLN A 357 -2.42 12.34 8.32
C GLN A 357 -1.89 11.38 7.27
N ALA A 358 -0.95 10.50 7.65
CA ALA A 358 -0.40 9.49 6.76
C ALA A 358 -1.50 8.52 6.28
N LYS A 359 -2.37 8.05 7.18
CA LYS A 359 -3.51 7.20 6.81
C LYS A 359 -4.49 7.91 5.88
N ALA A 360 -4.79 9.18 6.13
CA ALA A 360 -5.67 9.98 5.27
C ALA A 360 -5.09 10.10 3.85
N LYS A 361 -3.82 10.48 3.74
CA LYS A 361 -3.10 10.54 2.46
C LYS A 361 -3.08 9.19 1.73
N LEU A 362 -2.81 8.10 2.45
CA LEU A 362 -2.80 6.76 1.87
C LEU A 362 -4.18 6.33 1.38
N VAL A 363 -5.28 6.70 2.06
CA VAL A 363 -6.64 6.46 1.56
C VAL A 363 -6.91 7.32 0.32
N GLN A 364 -6.53 8.59 0.34
CA GLN A 364 -6.76 9.53 -0.76
C GLN A 364 -6.11 9.05 -2.07
N ILE A 365 -4.89 8.51 -2.01
CA ILE A 365 -4.18 7.95 -3.16
C ILE A 365 -4.56 6.48 -3.46
N GLY A 366 -5.55 5.92 -2.74
CA GLY A 366 -6.05 4.56 -2.94
C GLY A 366 -5.13 3.43 -2.46
N SER A 367 -4.13 3.74 -1.62
CA SER A 367 -3.15 2.76 -1.11
C SER A 367 -3.69 1.87 0.02
N ILE A 368 -4.67 2.34 0.80
CA ILE A 368 -5.32 1.57 1.88
C ILE A 368 -6.85 1.81 1.85
N PRO A 369 -7.68 0.87 2.35
CA PRO A 369 -9.12 1.02 2.26
C PRO A 369 -9.66 2.14 3.18
N PRO A 370 -10.74 2.84 2.79
CA PRO A 370 -11.36 3.89 3.61
C PRO A 370 -11.83 3.44 5.00
N SER A 371 -12.05 2.13 5.18
CA SER A 371 -12.39 1.54 6.48
C SER A 371 -11.30 1.73 7.55
N GLU A 372 -10.03 1.92 7.14
CA GLU A 372 -8.94 2.24 8.07
C GLU A 372 -9.07 3.62 8.70
N LEU A 373 -9.63 4.60 7.98
CA LEU A 373 -10.00 5.89 8.56
C LEU A 373 -11.21 5.77 9.48
N GLY A 374 -12.16 4.87 9.15
CA GLY A 374 -13.35 4.63 9.95
C GLY A 374 -13.03 4.25 11.40
N LYS A 375 -11.94 3.50 11.62
CA LYS A 375 -11.45 3.11 12.95
C LYS A 375 -11.00 4.30 13.82
N LEU A 376 -10.74 5.45 13.21
CA LEU A 376 -10.20 6.63 13.88
C LEU A 376 -11.29 7.65 14.24
N LYS A 377 -12.53 7.48 13.77
CA LYS A 377 -13.66 8.43 13.94
C LYS A 377 -13.81 8.93 15.38
N ALA A 378 -13.98 8.01 16.32
CA ALA A 378 -14.24 8.34 17.72
C ALA A 378 -13.09 9.12 18.35
N TYR A 379 -11.84 8.74 18.06
CA TYR A 379 -10.68 9.46 18.56
C TYR A 379 -10.54 10.85 17.92
N LEU A 380 -10.65 10.89 16.58
CA LEU A 380 -10.48 12.10 15.78
C LEU A 380 -11.48 13.17 16.21
N LEU A 381 -12.76 12.81 16.30
CA LEU A 381 -13.84 13.76 16.61
C LEU A 381 -13.96 14.07 18.11
N ASN A 382 -13.27 13.31 18.96
CA ASN A 382 -13.17 13.54 20.40
C ASN A 382 -11.83 14.17 20.82
N THR A 383 -11.18 14.88 19.90
CA THR A 383 -9.93 15.62 20.15
C THR A 383 -10.15 17.11 19.88
N ARG A 384 -9.46 17.98 20.62
CA ARG A 384 -9.55 19.43 20.42
C ARG A 384 -9.07 19.85 19.02
N SER A 385 -9.90 20.63 18.32
CA SER A 385 -9.68 21.02 16.93
C SER A 385 -8.35 21.72 16.65
N ASP A 386 -7.88 22.62 17.53
CA ASP A 386 -6.60 23.35 17.36
C ASP A 386 -5.39 22.42 17.14
N GLY A 387 -5.42 21.21 17.70
CA GLY A 387 -4.32 20.25 17.60
C GLY A 387 -4.42 19.30 16.41
N ILE A 388 -5.56 19.25 15.71
CA ILE A 388 -5.84 18.26 14.65
C ILE A 388 -6.53 18.84 13.41
N TRP A 389 -6.63 20.17 13.28
CA TRP A 389 -7.33 20.81 12.16
C TRP A 389 -6.86 20.30 10.80
N ASP A 390 -5.55 20.29 10.57
CA ASP A 390 -4.95 19.79 9.33
C ASP A 390 -5.29 18.32 9.07
N VAL A 391 -5.44 17.51 10.13
CA VAL A 391 -5.86 16.10 10.01
C VAL A 391 -7.30 16.01 9.54
N LEU A 392 -8.20 16.82 10.09
CA LEU A 392 -9.61 16.83 9.70
C LEU A 392 -9.76 17.22 8.23
N VAL A 393 -9.02 18.23 7.78
CA VAL A 393 -8.99 18.67 6.38
C VAL A 393 -8.51 17.54 5.47
N GLU A 394 -7.41 16.87 5.83
CA GLU A 394 -6.85 15.76 5.04
C GLU A 394 -7.81 14.57 4.98
N VAL A 395 -8.48 14.23 6.09
CA VAL A 395 -9.47 13.16 6.14
C VAL A 395 -10.67 13.49 5.25
N VAL A 396 -11.18 14.73 5.28
CA VAL A 396 -12.29 15.13 4.41
C VAL A 396 -11.86 15.10 2.94
N ALA A 397 -10.65 15.57 2.62
CA ALA A 397 -10.09 15.49 1.27
C ALA A 397 -9.97 14.02 0.79
N ALA A 398 -9.54 13.11 1.66
CA ALA A 398 -9.51 11.68 1.36
C ALA A 398 -10.91 11.11 1.10
N LEU A 399 -11.92 11.55 1.84
CA LEU A 399 -13.30 11.10 1.68
C LEU A 399 -13.96 11.63 0.40
N GLN A 400 -13.50 12.74 -0.19
CA GLN A 400 -14.08 13.30 -1.42
C GLN A 400 -14.12 12.29 -2.58
N HIS A 401 -13.14 11.39 -2.67
CA HIS A 401 -13.03 10.43 -3.78
C HIS A 401 -13.61 9.05 -3.47
N VAL A 402 -14.22 8.87 -2.28
CA VAL A 402 -14.77 7.60 -1.83
C VAL A 402 -16.24 7.46 -2.24
N GLU A 403 -16.73 6.21 -2.30
CA GLU A 403 -18.13 5.87 -2.56
C GLU A 403 -19.12 6.66 -1.68
N GLY A 404 -20.26 7.04 -2.29
CA GLY A 404 -21.28 7.86 -1.62
C GLY A 404 -21.90 7.20 -0.38
N SER A 405 -21.97 5.87 -0.32
CA SER A 405 -22.42 5.11 0.85
C SER A 405 -21.55 5.38 2.08
N ILE A 406 -20.23 5.37 1.89
CA ILE A 406 -19.24 5.61 2.94
C ILE A 406 -19.34 7.07 3.42
N LYS A 407 -19.46 8.04 2.50
CA LYS A 407 -19.65 9.46 2.85
C LYS A 407 -20.88 9.69 3.73
N LYS A 408 -22.01 9.06 3.39
CA LYS A 408 -23.25 9.11 4.17
C LYS A 408 -23.05 8.56 5.58
N GLN A 409 -22.37 7.43 5.72
CA GLN A 409 -22.07 6.87 7.04
C GLN A 409 -21.16 7.78 7.87
N TRP A 410 -20.15 8.41 7.25
CA TRP A 410 -19.28 9.38 7.93
C TRP A 410 -20.06 10.60 8.44
N LEU A 411 -21.03 11.09 7.68
CA LEU A 411 -21.90 12.19 8.11
C LEU A 411 -22.75 11.79 9.33
N VAL A 412 -23.43 10.63 9.27
CA VAL A 412 -24.25 10.13 10.37
C VAL A 412 -23.42 9.94 11.63
N ASP A 413 -22.29 9.23 11.54
CA ASP A 413 -21.43 8.94 12.67
C ASP A 413 -20.85 10.23 13.29
N ALA A 414 -20.50 11.23 12.48
CA ALA A 414 -19.93 12.47 12.99
C ALA A 414 -20.95 13.29 13.79
N VAL A 415 -22.20 13.36 13.31
CA VAL A 415 -23.28 14.04 14.03
C VAL A 415 -23.66 13.25 15.29
N GLU A 416 -23.70 11.92 15.23
CA GLU A 416 -23.92 11.07 16.41
C GLU A 416 -22.82 11.26 17.47
N ILE A 417 -21.55 11.30 17.06
CA ILE A 417 -20.43 11.56 17.98
C ILE A 417 -20.54 12.95 18.61
N SER A 418 -21.06 13.95 17.89
CA SER A 418 -21.30 15.29 18.44
C SER A 418 -22.21 15.29 19.68
N CYS A 419 -23.12 14.31 19.77
CA CYS A 419 -24.01 14.16 20.92
C CYS A 419 -23.28 13.73 22.20
N VAL A 420 -22.10 13.11 22.12
CA VAL A 420 -21.42 12.50 23.28
C VAL A 420 -19.98 12.99 23.51
N THR A 421 -19.34 13.55 22.48
CA THR A 421 -17.95 14.02 22.57
C THR A 421 -17.76 15.15 23.58
N ILE A 422 -16.60 15.22 24.22
CA ILE A 422 -16.21 16.35 25.07
C ILE A 422 -15.83 17.60 24.26
N TYR A 423 -15.62 17.48 22.94
CA TYR A 423 -15.27 18.58 22.01
C TYR A 423 -16.29 18.70 20.85
N PRO A 424 -17.53 19.12 21.12
CA PRO A 424 -18.60 19.17 20.10
C PRO A 424 -18.23 20.08 18.91
N SER A 425 -17.43 21.13 19.14
CA SER A 425 -16.98 22.01 18.06
C SER A 425 -16.14 21.28 17.00
N THR A 426 -15.30 20.32 17.39
CA THR A 426 -14.50 19.51 16.46
C THR A 426 -15.40 18.67 15.57
N ALA A 427 -16.36 17.96 16.17
CA ALA A 427 -17.31 17.13 15.43
C ALA A 427 -18.14 17.96 14.44
N LEU A 428 -18.65 19.11 14.89
CA LEU A 428 -19.46 20.01 14.05
C LEU A 428 -18.65 20.66 12.92
N ARG A 429 -17.38 21.02 13.16
CA ARG A 429 -16.51 21.51 12.08
C ARG A 429 -16.24 20.44 11.04
N PHE A 430 -16.02 19.19 11.47
CA PHE A 430 -15.87 18.07 10.53
C PHE A 430 -17.13 17.85 9.69
N VAL A 431 -18.31 17.91 10.32
CA VAL A 431 -19.60 17.85 9.61
C VAL A 431 -19.71 18.98 8.58
N GLY A 432 -19.37 20.22 8.94
CA GLY A 432 -19.38 21.36 8.01
C GLY A 432 -18.44 21.17 6.82
N MET A 433 -17.20 20.71 7.04
CA MET A 433 -16.26 20.44 5.95
C MET A 433 -16.75 19.33 5.02
N LEU A 434 -17.27 18.23 5.59
CA LEU A 434 -17.81 17.13 4.79
C LEU A 434 -19.03 17.58 3.98
N CYS A 435 -19.94 18.35 4.57
CA CYS A 435 -21.10 18.89 3.87
C CYS A 435 -20.70 19.87 2.77
N GLY A 436 -19.78 20.78 3.04
CA GLY A 436 -19.22 21.71 2.04
C GLY A 436 -18.63 20.95 0.86
N SER A 437 -17.83 19.91 1.12
CA SER A 437 -17.20 19.09 0.07
C SER A 437 -18.16 18.31 -0.82
N CYS A 438 -19.38 18.06 -0.34
CA CYS A 438 -20.41 17.30 -1.05
C CYS A 438 -21.55 18.18 -1.59
N SER A 439 -21.54 19.48 -1.28
CA SER A 439 -22.60 20.42 -1.68
C SER A 439 -22.38 20.94 -3.10
N LYS A 440 -23.49 21.16 -3.81
CA LYS A 440 -23.49 21.73 -5.17
C LYS A 440 -22.96 23.17 -5.22
N TYR A 441 -22.99 23.88 -4.10
CA TYR A 441 -22.68 25.31 -4.02
C TYR A 441 -21.23 25.62 -3.65
N MET A 442 -20.38 24.62 -3.33
CA MET A 442 -19.04 24.90 -2.81
C MET A 442 -18.00 23.84 -3.19
N PRO A 443 -17.54 23.79 -4.46
CA PRO A 443 -16.54 22.81 -4.90
C PRO A 443 -15.12 23.07 -4.35
N LEU A 444 -14.89 24.18 -3.63
CA LEU A 444 -13.66 24.48 -2.91
C LEU A 444 -13.90 24.25 -1.42
N LEU A 445 -13.13 23.36 -0.80
CA LEU A 445 -13.11 23.18 0.66
C LEU A 445 -12.86 24.55 1.30
N VAL A 446 -13.85 25.10 2.01
CA VAL A 446 -13.61 26.22 2.91
C VAL A 446 -12.80 25.67 4.08
N VAL A 447 -11.54 26.10 4.19
CA VAL A 447 -10.58 25.62 5.20
C VAL A 447 -10.55 26.51 6.44
N ASP A 448 -11.33 27.59 6.45
CA ASP A 448 -11.43 28.47 7.62
C ASP A 448 -12.35 27.87 8.69
N GLN A 449 -11.84 27.75 9.92
CA GLN A 449 -12.52 27.06 11.03
C GLN A 449 -13.86 27.68 11.42
N HIS A 450 -14.00 29.00 11.27
CA HIS A 450 -15.21 29.72 11.64
C HIS A 450 -16.24 29.67 10.50
N THR A 451 -15.77 29.89 9.28
CA THR A 451 -16.61 29.91 8.07
C THR A 451 -17.29 28.56 7.82
N VAL A 452 -16.57 27.46 8.07
CA VAL A 452 -17.12 26.09 8.00
C VAL A 452 -18.36 25.91 8.88
N LEU A 453 -18.37 26.51 10.07
CA LEU A 453 -19.51 26.43 10.99
C LEU A 453 -20.61 27.42 10.60
N SER A 454 -20.26 28.65 10.20
CA SER A 454 -21.27 29.63 9.78
C SER A 454 -22.06 29.20 8.56
N ASP A 455 -21.43 28.43 7.67
CA ASP A 455 -22.02 27.93 6.43
C ASP A 455 -22.76 26.60 6.61
N LEU A 456 -22.68 25.98 7.80
CA LEU A 456 -23.33 24.69 8.07
C LEU A 456 -24.85 24.71 7.81
N PRO A 457 -25.64 25.74 8.23
CA PRO A 457 -27.07 25.81 7.92
C PRO A 457 -27.38 25.72 6.42
N VAL A 458 -26.53 26.32 5.59
CA VAL A 458 -26.72 26.36 4.14
C VAL A 458 -26.23 25.06 3.49
N THR A 459 -25.01 24.64 3.84
CA THR A 459 -24.35 23.47 3.24
C THR A 459 -25.06 22.17 3.58
N LEU A 460 -25.45 21.96 4.85
CA LEU A 460 -26.16 20.77 5.28
C LEU A 460 -27.59 20.72 4.73
N SER A 461 -28.34 21.83 4.77
CA SER A 461 -29.70 21.90 4.21
C SER A 461 -29.69 21.63 2.70
N SER A 462 -28.75 22.23 1.96
CA SER A 462 -28.57 21.94 0.53
C SER A 462 -28.20 20.49 0.26
N LEU A 463 -27.37 19.86 1.11
CA LEU A 463 -26.95 18.48 0.93
C LEU A 463 -28.11 17.50 1.14
N LEU A 464 -28.87 17.69 2.22
CA LEU A 464 -30.00 16.82 2.58
C LEU A 464 -31.22 16.99 1.66
N SER A 465 -31.34 18.15 1.01
CA SER A 465 -32.35 18.39 -0.03
C SER A 465 -32.11 17.55 -1.30
N ASP A 466 -30.90 17.04 -1.52
CA ASP A 466 -30.61 16.14 -2.64
C ASP A 466 -31.15 14.73 -2.36
N SER A 467 -31.93 14.18 -3.30
CA SER A 467 -32.56 12.86 -3.16
C SER A 467 -31.58 11.73 -2.86
N SER A 468 -30.31 11.87 -3.26
CA SER A 468 -29.26 10.89 -2.94
C SER A 468 -28.98 10.77 -1.44
N TRP A 469 -29.29 11.79 -0.63
CA TRP A 469 -29.06 11.82 0.82
C TRP A 469 -30.32 11.53 1.66
N GLY A 470 -31.48 11.34 1.02
CA GLY A 470 -32.75 11.17 1.71
C GLY A 470 -32.78 10.04 2.76
N LEU A 471 -32.10 8.92 2.50
CA LEU A 471 -32.05 7.77 3.42
C LEU A 471 -31.38 8.07 4.78
N VAL A 472 -30.54 9.11 4.86
CA VAL A 472 -29.84 9.48 6.10
C VAL A 472 -30.32 10.80 6.69
N ALA A 473 -31.17 11.55 5.99
CA ALA A 473 -31.59 12.89 6.38
C ALA A 473 -32.30 12.91 7.75
N GLU A 474 -33.27 12.01 7.96
CA GLU A 474 -34.01 11.93 9.23
C GLU A 474 -33.09 11.59 10.42
N SER A 475 -32.18 10.62 10.24
CA SER A 475 -31.21 10.25 11.28
C SER A 475 -30.28 11.41 11.61
N VAL A 476 -29.72 12.06 10.59
CA VAL A 476 -28.82 13.22 10.75
C VAL A 476 -29.53 14.36 11.50
N VAL A 477 -30.76 14.71 11.11
CA VAL A 477 -31.51 15.79 11.76
C VAL A 477 -31.89 15.42 13.20
N SER A 478 -32.24 14.16 13.46
CA SER A 478 -32.54 13.68 14.82
C SER A 478 -31.34 13.80 15.76
N TYR A 479 -30.15 13.36 15.32
CA TYR A 479 -28.91 13.51 16.10
C TYR A 479 -28.48 14.98 16.24
N LEU A 480 -28.64 15.78 15.18
CA LEU A 480 -28.33 17.21 15.22
C LEU A 480 -29.18 17.93 16.28
N TRP A 481 -30.47 17.59 16.37
CA TRP A 481 -31.35 18.09 17.41
C TRP A 481 -30.87 17.69 18.82
N ALA A 482 -30.53 16.41 19.03
CA ALA A 482 -30.04 15.95 20.33
C ALA A 482 -28.73 16.66 20.74
N SER A 483 -27.83 16.88 19.79
CA SER A 483 -26.62 17.68 19.98
C SER A 483 -26.92 19.15 20.31
N THR A 484 -27.96 19.72 19.67
CA THR A 484 -28.42 21.09 19.95
C THR A 484 -28.97 21.24 21.37
N GLU A 485 -29.80 20.29 21.82
CA GLU A 485 -30.32 20.29 23.21
C GLU A 485 -29.16 20.24 24.22
N ARG A 486 -28.16 19.38 23.97
CA ARG A 486 -26.96 19.28 24.82
C ARG A 486 -26.15 20.59 24.86
N ILE A 487 -25.93 21.22 23.70
CA ILE A 487 -25.18 22.49 23.61
C ILE A 487 -25.97 23.63 24.25
N TYR A 488 -27.30 23.66 24.10
CA TYR A 488 -28.17 24.64 24.76
C TYR A 488 -28.08 24.53 26.28
N ASP A 489 -28.26 23.33 26.83
CA ASP A 489 -28.19 23.11 28.27
C ASP A 489 -26.83 23.53 28.85
N TRP A 490 -25.74 23.22 28.14
CA TRP A 490 -24.40 23.64 28.52
C TRP A 490 -24.19 25.16 28.45
N ALA A 491 -24.59 25.82 27.36
CA ALA A 491 -24.47 27.27 27.20
C ALA A 491 -25.30 28.03 28.24
N MET A 492 -26.51 27.55 28.56
CA MET A 492 -27.37 28.15 29.58
C MET A 492 -26.79 28.00 30.99
N ARG A 493 -26.06 26.93 31.29
CA ARG A 493 -25.33 26.78 32.57
C ARG A 493 -24.14 27.72 32.66
N ILE A 494 -23.39 27.90 31.57
CA ILE A 494 -22.32 28.92 31.50
C ILE A 494 -22.90 30.30 31.80
N ALA A 495 -24.04 30.66 31.22
CA ALA A 495 -24.70 31.93 31.48
C ALA A 495 -25.17 32.11 32.94
N ARG A 496 -25.43 31.01 33.66
CA ARG A 496 -25.92 31.00 35.05
C ARG A 496 -24.83 30.76 36.10
N SER A 497 -23.60 30.49 35.68
CA SER A 497 -22.49 30.06 36.56
C SER A 497 -22.83 28.85 37.43
N ASP A 498 -23.51 27.84 36.85
CA ASP A 498 -23.91 26.61 37.53
C ASP A 498 -22.88 25.48 37.34
N ASP A 499 -22.21 25.08 38.43
CA ASP A 499 -21.15 24.06 38.47
C ASP A 499 -21.67 22.63 38.76
N SER A 500 -22.99 22.39 38.69
CA SER A 500 -23.56 21.06 38.96
C SER A 500 -23.06 19.98 37.97
N PRO A 501 -22.73 18.76 38.44
CA PRO A 501 -22.15 17.70 37.60
C PRO A 501 -23.09 17.27 36.47
N ILE A 502 -22.53 17.09 35.27
CA ILE A 502 -23.25 16.69 34.03
C ILE A 502 -22.93 15.23 33.72
N LEU A 503 -23.93 14.47 33.28
CA LEU A 503 -23.77 13.11 32.77
C LEU A 503 -22.82 13.01 31.55
N GLN A 504 -22.73 14.08 30.74
CA GLN A 504 -21.86 14.16 29.55
C GLN A 504 -21.16 15.53 29.48
N PRO A 505 -20.07 15.72 30.23
CA PRO A 505 -19.39 17.01 30.31
C PRO A 505 -18.81 17.44 28.95
N ILE A 506 -18.87 18.75 28.68
CA ILE A 506 -18.14 19.39 27.59
C ILE A 506 -16.88 20.02 28.21
N ASP A 507 -15.74 19.91 27.53
CA ASP A 507 -14.47 20.41 28.04
C ASP A 507 -14.51 21.94 28.22
N LYS A 508 -13.87 22.45 29.29
CA LYS A 508 -13.89 23.89 29.61
C LYS A 508 -13.28 24.76 28.51
N SER A 509 -12.37 24.22 27.70
CA SER A 509 -11.79 24.96 26.57
C SER A 509 -12.82 25.36 25.51
N GLU A 510 -13.97 24.68 25.45
CA GLU A 510 -15.07 24.98 24.52
C GLU A 510 -15.90 26.19 24.95
N ASN A 511 -15.84 26.60 26.23
CA ASN A 511 -16.71 27.65 26.79
C ASN A 511 -16.67 28.96 26.00
N VAL A 512 -15.51 29.29 25.40
CA VAL A 512 -15.32 30.48 24.56
C VAL A 512 -16.23 30.46 23.32
N SER A 513 -16.54 29.28 22.79
CA SER A 513 -17.36 29.08 21.59
C SER A 513 -18.83 28.76 21.89
N ALA A 514 -19.25 28.73 23.16
CA ALA A 514 -20.54 28.17 23.56
C ALA A 514 -21.75 28.82 22.87
N PHE A 515 -21.85 30.14 22.96
CA PHE A 515 -22.95 30.89 22.38
C PHE A 515 -22.92 30.89 20.85
N PHE A 516 -21.73 30.92 20.25
CA PHE A 516 -21.56 30.80 18.80
C PHE A 516 -22.06 29.45 18.29
N LEU A 517 -21.66 28.35 18.94
CA LEU A 517 -22.11 27.01 18.59
C LEU A 517 -23.63 26.88 18.76
N LEU A 518 -24.19 27.39 19.87
CA LEU A 518 -25.64 27.38 20.08
C LEU A 518 -26.38 28.13 18.97
N GLN A 519 -25.93 29.33 18.60
CA GLN A 519 -26.55 30.13 17.56
C GLN A 519 -26.49 29.43 16.20
N MET A 520 -25.34 28.82 15.88
CA MET A 520 -25.14 28.06 14.65
C MET A 520 -26.04 26.82 14.61
N MET A 521 -26.08 26.04 15.69
CA MET A 521 -26.90 24.82 15.79
C MET A 521 -28.39 25.16 15.67
N HIS A 522 -28.85 26.21 16.35
CA HIS A 522 -30.22 26.70 16.23
C HIS A 522 -30.56 27.09 14.78
N ARG A 523 -29.73 27.90 14.11
CA ARG A 523 -29.94 28.27 12.69
C ARG A 523 -29.98 27.04 11.78
N THR A 524 -29.11 26.06 12.03
CA THR A 524 -29.07 24.81 11.27
C THR A 524 -30.35 24.01 11.48
N CYS A 525 -30.82 23.83 12.71
CA CYS A 525 -32.10 23.18 13.00
C CYS A 525 -33.29 23.93 12.38
N VAL A 526 -33.29 25.26 12.37
CA VAL A 526 -34.35 26.06 11.71
C VAL A 526 -34.38 25.80 10.20
N SER A 527 -33.21 25.71 9.56
CA SER A 527 -33.10 25.40 8.13
C SER A 527 -33.52 23.95 7.76
N LEU A 528 -33.63 23.08 8.75
CA LEU A 528 -33.97 21.66 8.62
C LEU A 528 -35.28 21.30 9.35
N LYS A 529 -36.08 22.31 9.72
CA LYS A 529 -37.27 22.14 10.57
C LYS A 529 -38.28 21.13 10.00
N ASP A 530 -38.35 21.01 8.67
CA ASP A 530 -39.32 20.15 7.98
C ASP A 530 -39.03 18.66 8.19
N TYR A 531 -37.81 18.31 8.59
CA TYR A 531 -37.42 16.94 8.97
C TYR A 531 -37.64 16.64 10.47
N LEU A 532 -38.00 17.63 11.28
CA LEU A 532 -38.27 17.45 12.71
C LEU A 532 -39.76 17.14 12.96
N PRO A 533 -40.08 16.24 13.91
CA PRO A 533 -41.43 16.09 14.42
C PRO A 533 -42.03 17.41 14.95
N PRO A 534 -43.36 17.61 14.87
CA PRO A 534 -44.02 18.85 15.29
C PRO A 534 -43.68 19.30 16.71
N GLU A 535 -43.52 18.36 17.65
CA GLU A 535 -43.17 18.65 19.03
C GLU A 535 -41.79 19.30 19.15
N LYS A 536 -40.82 18.83 18.34
CA LYS A 536 -39.46 19.39 18.30
C LYS A 536 -39.44 20.73 17.56
N GLN A 537 -40.26 20.90 16.51
CA GLN A 537 -40.41 22.20 15.83
C GLN A 537 -40.93 23.28 16.80
N PHE A 538 -41.92 22.95 17.62
CA PHE A 538 -42.43 23.87 18.64
C PHE A 538 -41.37 24.21 19.69
N LYS A 539 -40.60 23.23 20.16
CA LYS A 539 -39.48 23.49 21.08
C LYS A 539 -38.42 24.40 20.45
N LEU A 540 -38.03 24.13 19.20
CA LEU A 540 -37.05 24.92 18.47
C LEU A 540 -37.46 26.40 18.39
N ALA A 541 -38.73 26.68 18.06
CA ALA A 541 -39.26 28.04 17.99
C ALA A 541 -39.24 28.79 19.33
N ASN A 542 -39.21 28.06 20.46
CA ASN A 542 -39.22 28.62 21.81
C ASN A 542 -37.82 28.67 22.45
N LEU A 543 -36.76 28.20 21.79
CA LEU A 543 -35.40 28.29 22.32
C LEU A 543 -34.95 29.75 22.36
N VAL A 544 -34.52 30.20 23.53
CA VAL A 544 -33.94 31.54 23.71
C VAL A 544 -32.46 31.47 23.36
N VAL A 545 -32.09 31.97 22.19
CA VAL A 545 -30.69 32.05 21.74
C VAL A 545 -30.19 33.48 21.91
N PRO A 546 -29.09 33.72 22.65
CA PRO A 546 -28.50 35.04 22.84
C PRO A 546 -28.00 35.74 21.57
#